data_AF-A0A1Y2M5B8-F1
#
_entry.id   AF-A0A1Y2M5B8-F1
#
_cell.length_a   1.000
_cell.length_b   1.000
_cell.length_c   1.000
_cell.angle_alpha   90.00
_cell.angle_beta   90.00
_cell.angle_gamma   90.00
#
_symmetry.space_group_name_H-M   'P 1'
#
loop_
_entity.id
_entity.type
_entity.pdbx_description
1 polymer ?
#
loop_
_entity_poly.entity_id
_entity_poly.type
_entity_poly.pdbx_seq_one_letter_code
_entity_poly.pdbx_strand_id
1 'polypeptide(L)'
;MSNQGTVVEQKQFFLQAKKHHLSRAINPSQRLKTIAEDGGIELSVVKAALDKVNRDLKQHSRKVYSRQMMDHIVQQIDELYWESGARDLDDESVDEVPEDDSNALHQSDNLSLDGNIARLPTHWDTSADLTASPDVDQDDYTSALARLQDLSAQRLSLQTKLTTYRTLLALLEPYRKPKESVQPNLVWRDAPLAPELAKTRTLAIRVAGRVGERFGDVQVSATADEEGDVDMLALQGQGQGKKKLDAVLAAW
;
A
#
# COMPACT_ATOMS: atom_id res chain seq x y z
N MET A 1 9.91 35.44 6.45
CA MET A 1 10.10 34.23 7.26
C MET A 1 8.80 33.98 8.00
N SER A 2 7.89 33.24 7.38
CA SER A 2 6.58 32.92 7.95
C SER A 2 6.77 31.93 9.09
N ASN A 3 6.63 32.40 10.33
CA ASN A 3 6.53 31.54 11.52
C ASN A 3 5.20 30.77 11.46
N GLN A 4 5.14 29.76 10.61
CA GLN A 4 4.06 28.79 10.65
C GLN A 4 4.32 27.92 11.88
N GLY A 5 3.53 28.12 12.94
CA GLY A 5 3.54 27.27 14.12
C GLY A 5 3.27 25.82 13.75
N THR A 6 3.57 24.91 14.68
CA THR A 6 3.31 23.47 14.49
C THR A 6 1.84 23.22 14.14
N VAL A 7 1.53 22.10 13.47
CA VAL A 7 0.15 21.75 13.08
C VAL A 7 -0.80 21.76 14.29
N VAL A 8 -0.31 21.29 15.44
CA VAL A 8 -1.01 21.31 16.74
C VAL A 8 -1.33 22.75 17.17
N GLU A 9 -0.35 23.66 17.10
CA GLU A 9 -0.54 25.08 17.42
C GLU A 9 -1.54 25.76 16.48
N GLN A 10 -1.55 25.40 15.20
CA GLN A 10 -2.52 25.92 14.24
C GLN A 10 -3.95 25.44 14.55
N LYS A 11 -4.12 24.14 14.87
CA LYS A 11 -5.40 23.57 15.31
C LYS A 11 -5.88 24.24 16.59
N GLN A 12 -4.99 24.43 17.56
CA GLN A 12 -5.31 25.12 18.81
C GLN A 12 -5.72 26.58 18.57
N PHE A 13 -4.97 27.32 17.74
CA PHE A 13 -5.29 28.69 17.37
C PHE A 13 -6.66 28.79 16.67
N PHE A 14 -6.95 27.87 15.75
CA PHE A 14 -8.25 27.80 15.08
C PHE A 14 -9.40 27.61 16.07
N LEU A 15 -9.29 26.65 16.99
CA LEU A 15 -10.32 26.40 18.00
C LEU A 15 -10.50 27.60 18.94
N GLN A 16 -9.41 28.27 19.32
CA GLN A 16 -9.46 29.49 20.13
C GLN A 16 -10.15 30.64 19.38
N ALA A 17 -9.86 30.82 18.08
CA ALA A 17 -10.50 31.82 17.23
C ALA A 17 -12.01 31.54 17.09
N LYS A 18 -12.39 30.27 16.86
CA LYS A 18 -13.81 29.86 16.80
C LYS A 18 -14.51 30.08 18.14
N LYS A 19 -13.89 29.73 19.26
CA LYS A 19 -14.41 30.03 20.60
C LYS A 19 -14.63 31.53 20.79
N HIS A 20 -13.72 32.38 20.32
CA HIS A 20 -13.89 33.83 20.40
C HIS A 20 -15.13 34.30 19.62
N HIS A 21 -15.36 33.75 18.42
CA HIS A 21 -16.57 34.02 17.65
C HIS A 21 -17.86 33.55 18.34
N LEU A 22 -17.87 32.34 18.91
CA LEU A 22 -19.01 31.74 19.60
C LEU A 22 -19.33 32.43 20.94
N SER A 23 -18.33 32.98 21.62
CA SER A 23 -18.47 33.70 22.89
C SER A 23 -18.71 35.20 22.73
N ARG A 24 -18.78 35.69 21.49
CA ARG A 24 -19.03 37.10 21.20
C ARG A 24 -20.41 37.50 21.73
N ALA A 25 -20.45 38.59 22.49
CA ALA A 25 -21.71 39.11 23.02
C ALA A 25 -22.65 39.51 21.88
N ILE A 26 -23.92 39.15 22.03
CA ILE A 26 -24.98 39.50 21.11
C ILE A 26 -25.41 40.92 21.42
N ASN A 27 -25.31 41.80 20.43
CA ASN A 27 -25.83 43.16 20.52
C ASN A 27 -27.31 43.19 20.08
N PRO A 28 -28.14 44.09 20.64
CA PRO A 28 -29.53 44.24 20.22
C PRO A 28 -29.60 44.65 18.75
N SER A 29 -30.05 43.73 17.89
CA SER A 29 -30.25 44.02 16.46
C SER A 29 -31.38 45.03 16.28
N GLN A 30 -31.32 45.82 15.20
CA GLN A 30 -32.36 46.82 14.91
C GLN A 30 -33.74 46.16 14.75
N ARG A 31 -33.80 44.97 14.16
CA ARG A 31 -35.03 44.16 14.06
C ARG A 31 -35.62 43.79 15.42
N LEU A 32 -34.78 43.46 16.40
CA LEU A 32 -35.26 43.11 17.74
C LEU A 32 -35.86 44.34 18.42
N LYS A 33 -35.27 45.52 18.21
CA LYS A 33 -35.80 46.79 18.73
C LYS A 33 -37.16 47.14 18.13
N THR A 34 -37.35 47.00 16.81
CA THR A 34 -38.64 47.26 16.17
C THR A 34 -39.72 46.29 16.66
N ILE A 35 -39.39 45.00 16.80
CA ILE A 35 -40.32 44.00 17.34
C ILE A 35 -40.70 44.29 18.80
N ALA A 36 -39.75 44.80 19.61
CA ALA A 36 -40.02 45.18 20.99
C ALA A 36 -40.93 46.41 21.09
N GLU A 37 -40.71 47.41 20.22
CA GLU A 37 -41.56 48.60 20.11
C GLU A 37 -42.97 48.24 19.64
N ASP A 38 -43.10 47.38 18.62
CA ASP A 38 -44.39 46.85 18.12
C ASP A 38 -45.11 46.00 19.17
N GLY A 39 -44.36 45.34 20.06
CA GLY A 39 -44.88 44.52 21.17
C GLY A 39 -45.14 45.29 22.46
N GLY A 40 -44.90 46.61 22.52
CA GLY A 40 -45.05 47.42 23.73
C GLY A 40 -44.07 47.07 24.86
N ILE A 41 -42.95 46.41 24.55
CA ILE A 41 -41.94 46.01 25.52
C ILE A 41 -40.90 47.13 25.64
N GLU A 42 -40.65 47.60 26.86
CA GLU A 42 -39.62 48.60 27.09
C GLU A 42 -38.22 48.08 26.67
N LEU A 43 -37.47 48.93 25.98
CA LEU A 43 -36.09 48.65 25.55
C LEU A 43 -35.15 48.34 26.74
N SER A 44 -35.51 48.79 27.94
CA SER A 44 -34.83 48.50 29.22
C SER A 44 -34.87 47.00 29.55
N VAL A 45 -36.04 46.36 29.41
CA VAL A 45 -36.29 44.95 29.69
C VAL A 45 -35.60 44.07 28.66
N VAL A 46 -35.66 44.46 27.38
CA VAL A 46 -34.93 43.79 26.29
C VAL A 46 -33.43 43.81 26.54
N LYS A 47 -32.89 44.96 26.95
CA LYS A 47 -31.47 45.09 27.29
C LYS A 47 -31.09 44.21 28.48
N ALA A 48 -31.91 44.19 29.53
CA ALA A 48 -31.68 43.34 30.70
C ALA A 48 -31.72 41.83 30.36
N ALA A 49 -32.64 41.42 29.48
CA ALA A 49 -32.73 40.05 28.99
C ALA A 49 -31.50 39.68 28.15
N LEU A 50 -31.06 40.55 27.25
CA LEU A 50 -29.84 40.36 26.46
C LEU A 50 -28.59 40.31 27.34
N ASP A 51 -28.51 41.14 28.39
CA ASP A 51 -27.42 41.10 29.35
C ASP A 51 -27.39 39.77 30.11
N LYS A 52 -28.55 39.21 30.46
CA LYS A 52 -28.64 37.87 31.07
C LYS A 52 -28.18 36.78 30.10
N VAL A 53 -28.68 36.78 28.87
CA VAL A 53 -28.26 35.82 27.83
C VAL A 53 -26.76 35.90 27.56
N ASN A 54 -26.19 37.11 27.50
CA ASN A 54 -24.76 37.33 27.32
C ASN A 54 -23.94 36.81 28.52
N ARG A 55 -24.46 36.88 29.75
CA ARG A 55 -23.82 36.28 30.94
C ARG A 55 -23.87 34.75 30.86
N ASP A 56 -25.00 34.18 30.51
CA ASP A 56 -25.20 32.74 30.41
C ASP A 56 -24.32 32.15 29.28
N LEU A 57 -24.20 32.85 28.15
CA LEU A 57 -23.32 32.50 27.04
C LEU A 57 -21.83 32.52 27.45
N LYS A 58 -21.41 33.54 28.21
CA LYS A 58 -20.04 33.60 28.78
C LYS A 58 -19.80 32.48 29.77
N GLN A 59 -20.78 32.14 30.59
CA GLN A 59 -20.66 31.04 31.55
C GLN A 59 -20.57 29.68 30.82
N HIS A 60 -21.41 29.46 29.81
CA HIS A 60 -21.41 28.25 29.00
C HIS A 60 -20.08 28.08 28.24
N SER A 61 -19.62 29.11 27.54
CA SER A 61 -18.35 29.08 26.81
C SER A 61 -17.13 28.83 27.70
N ARG A 62 -17.15 29.28 28.96
CA ARG A 62 -16.09 28.99 29.93
C ARG A 62 -16.14 27.55 30.45
N LYS A 63 -17.33 26.98 30.62
CA LYS A 63 -17.52 25.60 31.10
C LYS A 63 -17.23 24.56 30.02
N VAL A 64 -17.79 24.75 28.83
CA VAL A 64 -17.70 23.77 27.72
C VAL A 64 -16.36 23.86 27.01
N TYR A 65 -15.89 25.07 26.70
CA TYR A 65 -14.62 25.28 26.01
C TYR A 65 -13.52 25.63 27.01
N SER A 66 -13.27 24.75 27.98
CA SER A 66 -12.12 24.88 28.88
C SER A 66 -10.81 24.72 28.10
N ARG A 67 -9.70 25.26 28.63
CA ARG A 67 -8.39 25.13 27.97
C ARG A 67 -7.98 23.65 27.82
N GLN A 68 -8.17 22.88 28.87
CA GLN A 68 -7.89 21.44 28.89
C GLN A 68 -8.73 20.67 27.87
N MET A 69 -10.02 21.01 27.71
CA MET A 69 -10.87 20.37 26.72
C MET A 69 -10.44 20.71 25.29
N MET A 70 -10.05 21.96 25.03
CA MET A 70 -9.52 22.33 23.71
C MET A 70 -8.22 21.58 23.40
N ASP A 71 -7.29 21.50 24.36
CA ASP A 71 -6.03 20.78 24.17
C ASP A 71 -6.29 19.27 23.93
N HIS A 72 -7.25 18.68 24.64
CA HIS A 72 -7.67 17.29 24.42
C HIS A 72 -8.32 17.05 23.05
N ILE A 73 -9.21 17.95 22.60
CA ILE A 73 -9.82 17.85 21.27
C ILE A 73 -8.76 17.99 20.17
N VAL A 74 -7.78 18.88 20.33
CA VAL A 74 -6.67 19.00 19.38
C VAL A 74 -5.92 17.67 19.28
N GLN A 75 -5.59 17.07 20.43
CA GLN A 75 -4.94 15.77 20.47
C GLN A 75 -5.78 14.68 19.80
N GLN A 76 -7.09 14.62 20.06
CA GLN A 76 -7.98 13.65 19.40
C GLN A 76 -8.05 13.85 17.88
N ILE A 77 -8.06 15.10 17.40
CA ILE A 77 -8.03 15.40 15.97
C ILE A 77 -6.67 15.03 15.37
N ASP A 78 -5.58 15.20 16.10
CA ASP A 78 -4.26 14.74 15.69
C ASP A 78 -4.21 13.20 15.62
N GLU A 79 -4.67 12.50 16.65
CA GLU A 79 -4.76 11.04 16.70
C GLU A 79 -5.62 10.50 15.55
N LEU A 80 -6.82 11.05 15.33
CA LEU A 80 -7.69 10.65 14.21
C LEU A 80 -7.06 10.93 12.85
N TYR A 81 -6.33 12.04 12.68
CA TYR A 81 -5.62 12.34 11.43
C TYR A 81 -4.48 11.34 11.17
N TRP A 82 -3.75 10.97 12.23
CA TRP A 82 -2.72 9.94 12.13
C TRP A 82 -3.33 8.55 11.87
N GLU A 83 -4.44 8.20 12.53
CA GLU A 83 -5.15 6.94 12.33
C GLU A 83 -5.79 6.85 10.94
N SER A 84 -6.37 7.92 10.41
CA SER A 84 -6.91 7.94 9.05
C SER A 84 -5.81 7.86 8.01
N GLY A 85 -4.66 8.50 8.25
CA GLY A 85 -3.50 8.39 7.36
C GLY A 85 -2.75 7.06 7.48
N ALA A 86 -2.85 6.37 8.62
CA ALA A 86 -2.25 5.06 8.85
C ALA A 86 -3.13 3.89 8.37
N ARG A 87 -4.46 4.04 8.41
CA ARG A 87 -5.40 3.04 7.85
C ARG A 87 -5.15 2.77 6.37
N ASP A 88 -4.81 3.79 5.59
CA ASP A 88 -4.44 3.62 4.17
C ASP A 88 -3.12 2.86 3.95
N LEU A 89 -2.28 2.69 4.97
CA LEU A 89 -1.02 1.92 4.88
C LEU A 89 -1.15 0.49 5.42
N ASP A 90 -2.09 0.24 6.33
CA ASP A 90 -2.33 -1.09 6.91
C ASP A 90 -3.48 -1.85 6.22
N ASP A 91 -4.32 -1.20 5.40
CA ASP A 91 -5.41 -1.85 4.65
C ASP A 91 -4.95 -2.44 3.29
N GLU A 92 -3.82 -3.16 3.32
CA GLU A 92 -3.51 -4.20 2.32
C GLU A 92 -4.24 -5.52 2.66
N SER A 93 -5.31 -5.50 3.47
CA SER A 93 -6.06 -6.69 3.83
C SER A 93 -7.57 -6.52 3.89
N VAL A 94 -8.18 -6.65 2.70
CA VAL A 94 -9.46 -7.33 2.46
C VAL A 94 -10.74 -6.65 2.98
N ASP A 95 -11.58 -6.24 2.02
CA ASP A 95 -13.03 -5.99 2.10
C ASP A 95 -13.52 -4.74 2.84
N GLU A 96 -13.68 -3.63 2.10
CA GLU A 96 -14.97 -2.95 1.83
C GLU A 96 -14.70 -1.62 1.12
N VAL A 97 -14.89 -1.60 -0.21
CA VAL A 97 -14.87 -0.36 -1.01
C VAL A 97 -16.22 0.33 -0.83
N PRO A 98 -16.33 1.54 -0.25
CA PRO A 98 -17.48 2.37 -0.50
C PRO A 98 -17.34 2.89 -1.93
N GLU A 99 -18.23 2.44 -2.81
CA GLU A 99 -18.44 3.01 -4.15
C GLU A 99 -18.95 4.45 -4.02
N ASP A 100 -18.03 5.40 -3.89
CA ASP A 100 -18.16 6.78 -4.40
C ASP A 100 -16.75 7.39 -4.30
N ASP A 101 -16.22 7.93 -5.40
CA ASP A 101 -14.89 8.56 -5.53
C ASP A 101 -13.64 7.66 -5.74
N SER A 102 -13.75 6.48 -6.35
CA SER A 102 -12.55 5.70 -6.78
C SER A 102 -11.65 6.44 -7.78
N ASN A 103 -12.17 7.48 -8.42
CA ASN A 103 -11.48 8.32 -9.41
C ASN A 103 -11.18 9.74 -8.92
N ALA A 104 -11.61 10.12 -7.70
CA ALA A 104 -11.29 11.45 -7.20
C ALA A 104 -9.90 11.44 -6.55
N LEU A 105 -9.04 12.35 -7.00
CA LEU A 105 -7.76 12.62 -6.37
C LEU A 105 -7.96 13.71 -5.33
N HIS A 106 -7.62 13.43 -4.08
CA HIS A 106 -7.61 14.44 -3.03
C HIS A 106 -6.30 15.25 -3.07
N GLN A 107 -6.33 16.48 -2.57
CA GLN A 107 -5.14 17.34 -2.51
C GLN A 107 -4.00 16.73 -1.65
N SER A 108 -4.34 15.81 -0.75
CA SER A 108 -3.40 15.05 0.08
C SER A 108 -2.79 13.84 -0.62
N ASP A 109 -3.27 13.47 -1.81
CA ASP A 109 -2.85 12.23 -2.46
C ASP A 109 -1.42 12.33 -2.95
N ASN A 110 -0.63 11.31 -2.62
CA ASN A 110 0.76 11.27 -2.98
C ASN A 110 0.92 10.85 -4.44
N LEU A 111 1.26 11.82 -5.30
CA LEU A 111 1.53 11.59 -6.73
C LEU A 111 2.83 10.82 -7.02
N SER A 112 3.54 10.38 -5.99
CA SER A 112 4.56 9.36 -6.20
C SER A 112 3.94 7.98 -6.41
N LEU A 113 2.76 7.63 -5.90
CA LEU A 113 2.24 6.27 -6.05
C LEU A 113 1.67 6.02 -7.44
N ASP A 114 2.06 4.92 -8.10
CA ASP A 114 1.62 4.61 -9.48
C ASP A 114 0.08 4.49 -9.59
N GLY A 115 -0.58 4.02 -8.52
CA GLY A 115 -2.04 3.96 -8.44
C GLY A 115 -2.71 5.34 -8.50
N ASN A 116 -2.12 6.36 -7.88
CA ASN A 116 -2.64 7.73 -7.92
C ASN A 116 -2.34 8.40 -9.26
N ILE A 117 -1.19 8.09 -9.85
CA ILE A 117 -0.83 8.55 -11.21
C ILE A 117 -1.84 8.03 -12.25
N ALA A 118 -2.26 6.77 -12.13
CA ALA A 118 -3.23 6.16 -13.04
C ALA A 118 -4.64 6.75 -12.95
N ARG A 119 -4.99 7.38 -11.81
CA ARG A 119 -6.26 8.08 -11.60
C ARG A 119 -6.30 9.46 -12.25
N LEU A 120 -5.15 10.03 -12.64
CA LEU A 120 -5.10 11.35 -13.26
C LEU A 120 -5.80 11.34 -14.63
N PRO A 121 -6.70 12.31 -14.91
CA PRO A 121 -7.35 12.41 -16.21
C PRO A 121 -6.35 12.84 -17.29
N THR A 122 -6.58 12.43 -18.54
CA THR A 122 -5.71 12.80 -19.67
C THR A 122 -5.81 14.27 -20.07
N HIS A 123 -6.93 14.91 -19.73
CA HIS A 123 -7.23 16.31 -20.00
C HIS A 123 -7.73 17.00 -18.71
N TRP A 124 -7.43 18.29 -18.55
CA TRP A 124 -7.88 19.06 -17.39
C TRP A 124 -9.19 19.77 -17.76
N ASP A 125 -10.29 19.35 -17.15
CA ASP A 125 -11.59 19.97 -17.39
C ASP A 125 -11.72 21.29 -16.61
N THR A 126 -11.29 22.40 -17.23
CA THR A 126 -11.41 23.76 -16.68
C THR A 126 -12.86 24.15 -16.35
N SER A 127 -13.85 23.43 -16.90
CA SER A 127 -15.28 23.68 -16.67
C SER A 127 -15.79 23.31 -15.27
N ALA A 128 -15.09 22.42 -14.56
CA ALA A 128 -15.46 21.97 -13.22
C ALA A 128 -14.90 22.87 -12.10
N ASP A 129 -13.93 23.73 -12.41
CA ASP A 129 -13.22 24.56 -11.41
C ASP A 129 -13.96 25.87 -11.13
N LEU A 130 -14.64 25.93 -9.97
CA LEU A 130 -15.27 27.14 -9.44
C LEU A 130 -14.25 28.23 -9.01
N THR A 131 -12.96 27.87 -8.91
CA THR A 131 -11.86 28.73 -8.48
C THR A 131 -10.70 28.68 -9.48
N ALA A 132 -11.01 28.85 -10.77
CA ALA A 132 -10.02 28.88 -11.84
C ALA A 132 -8.83 29.80 -11.48
N SER A 133 -7.67 29.20 -11.22
CA SER A 133 -6.40 29.93 -11.23
C SER A 133 -6.08 30.26 -12.69
N PRO A 134 -5.89 31.53 -13.06
CA PRO A 134 -5.79 31.96 -14.46
C PRO A 134 -4.44 31.65 -15.15
N ASP A 135 -3.61 30.78 -14.58
CA ASP A 135 -2.17 30.71 -14.87
C ASP A 135 -1.67 29.31 -15.26
N VAL A 136 -2.56 28.33 -15.46
CA VAL A 136 -2.16 26.97 -15.88
C VAL A 136 -2.87 26.65 -17.18
N ASP A 137 -2.10 26.58 -18.26
CA ASP A 137 -2.58 26.16 -19.57
C ASP A 137 -2.73 24.63 -19.63
N GLN A 138 -3.64 24.15 -20.49
CA GLN A 138 -3.83 22.72 -20.75
C GLN A 138 -2.53 22.04 -21.23
N ASP A 139 -1.70 22.77 -21.98
CA ASP A 139 -0.41 22.29 -22.48
C ASP A 139 0.59 22.06 -21.33
N ASP A 140 0.59 22.93 -20.32
CA ASP A 140 1.44 22.78 -19.14
C ASP A 140 1.04 21.53 -18.35
N TYR A 141 -0.26 21.30 -18.16
CA TYR A 141 -0.77 20.09 -17.51
C TYR A 141 -0.31 18.82 -18.23
N THR A 142 -0.50 18.74 -19.55
CA THR A 142 -0.13 17.54 -20.31
C THR A 142 1.38 17.30 -20.31
N SER A 143 2.19 18.36 -20.36
CA SER A 143 3.65 18.25 -20.25
C SER A 143 4.10 17.73 -18.88
N ALA A 144 3.44 18.18 -17.81
CA ALA A 144 3.72 17.74 -16.45
C ALA A 144 3.31 16.28 -16.24
N LEU A 145 2.15 15.88 -16.78
CA LEU A 145 1.66 14.50 -16.75
C LEU A 145 2.63 13.55 -17.48
N ALA A 146 3.08 13.90 -18.68
CA ALA A 146 4.05 13.10 -19.43
C ALA A 146 5.37 12.94 -18.65
N ARG A 147 5.89 14.03 -18.08
CA ARG A 147 7.10 13.99 -17.25
C ARG A 147 6.92 13.10 -16.02
N LEU A 148 5.76 13.15 -15.38
CA LEU A 148 5.45 12.35 -14.20
C LEU A 148 5.35 10.86 -14.56
N GLN A 149 4.75 10.52 -15.71
CA GLN A 149 4.73 9.15 -16.22
C GLN A 149 6.14 8.64 -16.53
N ASP A 150 6.99 9.44 -17.17
CA ASP A 150 8.39 9.06 -17.45
C ASP A 150 9.18 8.78 -16.15
N LEU A 151 9.02 9.63 -15.13
CA LEU A 151 9.66 9.44 -13.83
C LEU A 151 9.14 8.19 -13.12
N SER A 152 7.84 7.91 -13.21
CA SER A 152 7.23 6.70 -12.65
C SER A 152 7.81 5.43 -13.31
N ALA A 153 7.94 5.42 -14.64
CA ALA A 153 8.53 4.32 -15.39
C ALA A 153 10.01 4.11 -15.04
N GLN A 154 10.78 5.20 -14.90
CA GLN A 154 12.17 5.12 -14.45
C GLN A 154 12.28 4.51 -13.06
N ARG A 155 11.42 4.94 -12.12
CA ARG A 155 11.40 4.38 -10.77
C ARG A 155 11.06 2.89 -10.76
N LEU A 156 10.06 2.46 -11.52
CA LEU A 156 9.71 1.04 -11.64
C LEU A 156 10.89 0.22 -12.21
N SER A 157 11.60 0.75 -13.20
CA SER A 157 12.81 0.10 -13.73
C SER A 157 13.94 -0.02 -12.71
N LEU A 158 14.08 0.96 -11.79
CA LEU A 158 15.06 0.91 -10.72
C LEU A 158 14.65 -0.04 -9.60
N GLN A 159 13.36 -0.05 -9.25
CA GLN A 159 12.83 -0.98 -8.25
C GLN A 159 12.99 -2.43 -8.70
N THR A 160 12.66 -2.73 -9.96
CA THR A 160 12.88 -4.08 -10.53
C THR A 160 14.36 -4.47 -10.55
N LYS A 161 15.28 -3.55 -10.86
CA LYS A 161 16.73 -3.81 -10.73
C LYS A 161 17.13 -4.06 -9.27
N LEU A 162 16.56 -3.32 -8.33
CA LEU A 162 16.84 -3.50 -6.91
C LEU A 162 16.35 -4.87 -6.43
N THR A 163 15.12 -5.25 -6.79
CA THR A 163 14.56 -6.55 -6.42
C THR A 163 15.38 -7.68 -7.00
N THR A 164 15.81 -7.61 -8.27
CA THR A 164 16.69 -8.64 -8.86
C THR A 164 18.05 -8.73 -8.15
N TYR A 165 18.65 -7.61 -7.75
CA TYR A 165 19.89 -7.67 -6.96
C TYR A 165 19.67 -8.25 -5.56
N ARG A 166 18.54 -7.94 -4.91
CA ARG A 166 18.19 -8.54 -3.61
C ARG A 166 17.94 -10.04 -3.72
N THR A 167 17.25 -10.51 -4.77
CA THR A 167 17.03 -11.95 -4.98
C THR A 167 18.35 -12.66 -5.27
N LEU A 168 19.22 -12.07 -6.10
CA LEU A 168 20.55 -12.63 -6.37
C LEU A 168 21.39 -12.69 -5.09
N LEU A 169 21.38 -11.64 -4.26
CA LEU A 169 22.06 -11.64 -2.97
C LEU A 169 21.51 -12.74 -2.05
N ALA A 170 20.19 -12.92 -2.00
CA ALA A 170 19.56 -14.00 -1.23
C ALA A 170 19.99 -15.39 -1.74
N LEU A 171 20.14 -15.59 -3.06
CA LEU A 171 20.66 -16.82 -3.65
C LEU A 171 22.15 -17.05 -3.36
N LEU A 172 22.92 -15.97 -3.14
CA LEU A 172 24.33 -16.05 -2.76
C LEU A 172 24.54 -16.27 -1.26
N GLU A 173 23.57 -15.95 -0.41
CA GLU A 173 23.69 -16.11 1.05
C GLU A 173 24.05 -17.56 1.48
N PRO A 174 23.48 -18.63 0.88
CA PRO A 174 23.90 -20.01 1.09
C PRO A 174 25.39 -20.29 0.81
N TYR A 175 26.01 -19.56 -0.11
CA TYR A 175 27.44 -19.71 -0.47
C TYR A 175 28.39 -18.99 0.47
N ARG A 176 27.88 -18.13 1.37
CA ARG A 176 28.69 -17.44 2.38
C ARG A 176 29.33 -18.41 3.38
N LYS A 177 28.64 -19.52 3.66
CA LYS A 177 29.14 -20.64 4.48
C LYS A 177 28.91 -21.97 3.76
N PRO A 178 29.71 -22.27 2.72
CA PRO A 178 29.44 -23.38 1.83
C PRO A 178 29.56 -24.73 2.54
N LYS A 179 30.39 -24.83 3.60
CA LYS A 179 30.55 -26.05 4.40
C LYS A 179 29.31 -26.44 5.21
N GLU A 180 28.51 -25.45 5.63
CA GLU A 180 27.33 -25.68 6.48
C GLU A 180 26.05 -25.80 5.66
N SER A 181 25.96 -25.07 4.54
CA SER A 181 24.73 -24.94 3.74
C SER A 181 24.74 -25.79 2.46
N VAL A 182 25.84 -25.78 1.72
CA VAL A 182 25.93 -26.39 0.39
C VAL A 182 26.42 -27.83 0.48
N GLN A 183 27.54 -28.06 1.20
CA GLN A 183 28.19 -29.36 1.33
C GLN A 183 27.31 -30.51 1.85
N PRO A 184 26.44 -30.36 2.88
CA PRO A 184 25.60 -31.47 3.33
C PRO A 184 24.52 -31.87 2.30
N ASN A 185 24.18 -30.97 1.39
CA ASN A 185 23.19 -31.18 0.33
C ASN A 185 23.82 -31.71 -0.97
N LEU A 186 25.15 -31.83 -1.06
CA LEU A 186 25.81 -32.47 -2.20
C LEU A 186 25.75 -34.00 -2.09
N VAL A 187 25.44 -34.66 -3.20
CA VAL A 187 25.49 -36.12 -3.30
C VAL A 187 26.93 -36.55 -3.59
N TRP A 188 27.70 -36.85 -2.54
CA TRP A 188 28.97 -37.59 -2.64
C TRP A 188 28.91 -38.89 -1.85
N ARG A 189 29.89 -39.80 -2.03
CA ARG A 189 29.85 -41.17 -1.45
C ARG A 189 29.60 -41.21 0.06
N ASP A 190 30.20 -40.28 0.80
CA ASP A 190 30.06 -40.14 2.25
C ASP A 190 29.10 -39.01 2.68
N ALA A 191 28.19 -38.58 1.80
CA ALA A 191 27.30 -37.45 2.09
C ALA A 191 26.14 -37.89 2.99
N PRO A 192 25.67 -37.03 3.90
CA PRO A 192 24.47 -37.31 4.70
C PRO A 192 23.24 -37.64 3.84
N LEU A 193 23.16 -37.11 2.60
CA LEU A 193 22.06 -37.31 1.67
C LEU A 193 22.09 -38.67 0.94
N ALA A 194 23.26 -39.28 0.78
CA ALA A 194 23.42 -40.57 0.09
C ALA A 194 22.62 -41.74 0.71
N PRO A 195 22.62 -41.96 2.04
CA PRO A 195 21.80 -43.02 2.65
C PRO A 195 20.31 -42.74 2.54
N GLU A 196 19.88 -41.47 2.62
CA GLU A 196 18.46 -41.11 2.46
C GLU A 196 17.98 -41.35 1.03
N LEU A 197 18.80 -41.03 0.01
CA LEU A 197 18.51 -41.39 -1.39
C LEU A 197 18.47 -42.91 -1.64
N ALA A 198 19.30 -43.69 -0.94
CA ALA A 198 19.24 -45.14 -1.04
C ALA A 198 17.94 -45.69 -0.43
N LYS A 199 17.47 -45.13 0.69
CA LYS A 199 16.18 -45.47 1.29
C LYS A 199 15.01 -45.08 0.39
N THR A 200 15.04 -43.88 -0.21
CA THR A 200 13.98 -43.45 -1.14
C THR A 200 13.94 -44.31 -2.40
N ARG A 201 15.10 -44.69 -2.99
CA ARG A 201 15.16 -45.66 -4.10
C ARG A 201 14.53 -46.99 -3.71
N THR A 202 14.84 -47.50 -2.53
CA THR A 202 14.30 -48.78 -2.06
C THR A 202 12.78 -48.69 -1.83
N LEU A 203 12.30 -47.58 -1.25
CA LEU A 203 10.87 -47.29 -1.11
C LEU A 203 10.18 -47.16 -2.46
N ALA A 204 10.76 -46.45 -3.42
CA ALA A 204 10.22 -46.30 -4.77
C ALA A 204 10.09 -47.66 -5.49
N ILE A 205 11.08 -48.55 -5.37
CA ILE A 205 11.00 -49.91 -5.92
C ILE A 205 9.85 -50.70 -5.27
N ARG A 206 9.71 -50.62 -3.93
CA ARG A 206 8.63 -51.31 -3.21
C ARG A 206 7.24 -50.74 -3.53
N VAL A 207 7.14 -49.42 -3.69
CA VAL A 207 5.91 -48.74 -4.09
C VAL A 207 5.56 -49.11 -5.52
N ALA A 208 6.50 -49.07 -6.46
CA ALA A 208 6.29 -49.49 -7.85
C ALA A 208 5.85 -50.97 -7.92
N GLY A 209 6.49 -51.86 -7.17
CA GLY A 209 6.08 -53.27 -7.07
C GLY A 209 4.67 -53.43 -6.51
N ARG A 210 4.34 -52.75 -5.40
CA ARG A 210 3.02 -52.83 -4.77
C ARG A 210 1.90 -52.17 -5.59
N VAL A 211 2.22 -51.12 -6.34
CA VAL A 211 1.28 -50.47 -7.29
C VAL A 211 1.05 -51.38 -8.48
N GLY A 212 2.09 -51.98 -9.06
CA GLY A 212 1.95 -52.97 -10.13
C GLY A 212 1.17 -54.22 -9.70
N GLU A 213 1.36 -54.69 -8.46
CA GLU A 213 0.59 -55.81 -7.88
C GLU A 213 -0.89 -55.46 -7.64
N ARG A 214 -1.20 -54.23 -7.21
CA ARG A 214 -2.57 -53.82 -6.86
C ARG A 214 -3.40 -53.33 -8.04
N PHE A 215 -2.76 -52.70 -9.02
CA PHE A 215 -3.46 -52.06 -10.13
C PHE A 215 -3.22 -52.78 -11.46
N GLY A 216 -2.30 -53.76 -11.53
CA GLY A 216 -1.81 -54.26 -12.81
C GLY A 216 -1.03 -53.18 -13.55
N ASP A 217 -0.57 -53.47 -14.77
CA ASP A 217 0.02 -52.49 -15.66
C ASP A 217 -1.06 -51.48 -16.10
N VAL A 218 -1.44 -50.58 -15.21
CA VAL A 218 -2.28 -49.44 -15.57
C VAL A 218 -1.39 -48.52 -16.37
N GLN A 219 -1.48 -48.67 -17.69
CA GLN A 219 -1.23 -47.59 -18.61
C GLN A 219 -2.11 -46.42 -18.19
N VAL A 220 -1.60 -45.59 -17.27
CA VAL A 220 -2.08 -44.22 -17.14
C VAL A 220 -1.76 -43.63 -18.50
N SER A 221 -2.78 -43.37 -19.30
CA SER A 221 -2.65 -42.61 -20.53
C SER A 221 -2.03 -41.27 -20.15
N ALA A 222 -0.70 -41.21 -20.22
CA ALA A 222 0.01 -39.96 -20.36
C ALA A 222 -0.64 -39.33 -21.58
N THR A 223 -1.28 -38.19 -21.33
CA THR A 223 -1.69 -37.24 -22.36
C THR A 223 -0.58 -37.19 -23.40
N ALA A 224 -0.96 -37.52 -24.63
CA ALA A 224 -0.11 -37.71 -25.78
C ALA A 224 1.04 -36.70 -25.84
N ASP A 225 2.26 -37.22 -25.99
CA ASP A 225 3.21 -36.75 -27.00
C ASP A 225 4.16 -37.91 -27.32
N GLU A 226 4.33 -38.14 -28.61
CA GLU A 226 4.90 -39.33 -29.24
C GLU A 226 6.43 -39.39 -29.19
N GLU A 227 6.91 -40.64 -29.39
CA GLU A 227 8.24 -41.06 -29.86
C GLU A 227 9.39 -41.24 -28.86
N GLY A 228 9.72 -42.52 -28.62
CA GLY A 228 11.06 -42.94 -28.21
C GLY A 228 11.06 -44.15 -27.29
N ASP A 229 10.71 -45.33 -27.79
CA ASP A 229 10.87 -46.60 -27.07
C ASP A 229 12.37 -46.88 -26.87
N VAL A 230 12.89 -46.66 -25.66
CA VAL A 230 14.28 -46.92 -25.31
C VAL A 230 14.36 -48.30 -24.68
N ASP A 231 14.68 -49.29 -25.52
CA ASP A 231 14.90 -50.67 -25.11
C ASP A 231 16.09 -50.79 -24.14
N MET A 232 15.77 -51.03 -22.86
CA MET A 232 16.70 -51.09 -21.73
C MET A 232 17.54 -52.39 -21.67
N LEU A 233 17.46 -53.26 -22.68
CA LEU A 233 18.22 -54.52 -22.76
C LEU A 233 19.60 -54.41 -23.43
N ALA A 234 19.94 -53.27 -24.06
CA ALA A 234 21.19 -53.11 -24.79
C ALA A 234 22.43 -52.78 -23.93
N LEU A 235 22.28 -52.56 -22.61
CA LEU A 235 23.38 -52.06 -21.75
C LEU A 235 24.31 -53.14 -21.16
N GLN A 236 24.20 -54.40 -21.62
CA GLN A 236 25.08 -55.49 -21.17
C GLN A 236 26.17 -55.90 -22.18
N GLY A 237 26.38 -55.13 -23.25
CA GLY A 237 27.43 -55.37 -24.25
C GLY A 237 28.62 -54.40 -24.12
N GLN A 238 29.61 -54.71 -23.28
CA GLN A 238 30.91 -54.03 -23.28
C GLN A 238 31.59 -54.14 -24.66
N GLY A 239 31.81 -53.02 -25.36
CA GLY A 239 32.69 -53.01 -26.53
C GLY A 239 32.56 -51.86 -27.51
N GLN A 240 31.41 -51.17 -27.56
CA GLN A 240 31.20 -50.13 -28.59
C GLN A 240 31.73 -48.74 -28.21
N GLY A 241 31.85 -48.43 -26.93
CA GLY A 241 32.34 -47.12 -26.46
C GLY A 241 33.81 -46.85 -26.79
N LYS A 242 34.68 -47.87 -26.67
CA LYS A 242 36.12 -47.72 -26.95
C LYS A 242 36.42 -47.45 -28.42
N LYS A 243 35.73 -48.14 -29.35
CA LYS A 243 35.90 -47.92 -30.79
C LYS A 243 35.50 -46.51 -31.23
N LYS A 244 34.47 -45.92 -30.62
CA LYS A 244 34.07 -44.54 -30.89
C LYS A 244 35.08 -43.53 -30.33
N LEU A 245 35.68 -43.83 -29.18
CA LEU A 245 36.68 -42.96 -28.55
C LEU A 245 38.01 -42.97 -29.33
N ASP A 246 38.45 -44.14 -29.81
CA ASP A 246 39.66 -44.27 -30.63
C ASP A 246 39.51 -43.61 -32.01
N ALA A 247 38.30 -43.61 -32.59
CA ALA A 247 38.01 -42.94 -33.85
C ALA A 247 38.05 -41.41 -33.73
N VAL A 248 37.65 -40.85 -32.57
CA VAL A 248 37.70 -39.41 -32.31
C VAL A 248 39.13 -38.95 -32.02
N LEU A 249 39.93 -39.78 -31.34
CA LEU A 249 41.35 -39.47 -31.08
C LEU A 249 42.22 -39.56 -32.33
N ALA A 250 41.84 -40.36 -33.33
CA ALA A 250 42.54 -40.42 -34.62
C ALA A 250 42.20 -39.25 -35.57
N ALA A 251 41.19 -38.45 -35.23
CA ALA A 251 40.73 -37.30 -36.02
C ALA A 251 41.25 -35.94 -35.49
N TRP A 252 42.18 -35.97 -34.52
CA TRP A 252 42.88 -34.81 -33.96
C TRP A 252 44.36 -34.86 -34.29
#